data_AF-A0A2G2DFK2-F1
#
_entry.id   AF-A0A2G2DFK2-F1
#
_cell.length_a   1.000
_cell.length_b   1.000
_cell.length_c   1.000
_cell.angle_alpha   90.00
_cell.angle_beta   90.00
_cell.angle_gamma   90.00
#
_symmetry.space_group_name_H-M   'P 1'
#
loop_
_entity.id
_entity.type
_entity.pdbx_description
1 polymer ?
#
loop_
_entity_poly.entity_id
_entity_poly.type
_entity_poly.pdbx_seq_one_letter_code
_entity_poly.pdbx_strand_id
1 'polypeptide(L)'
;MKRIFCLLCIVAFSATSNAQLNGMKLKKPKIKKENVLKKPDIKKSGKKEDVLKKSDVKSGEKKEGGALLNDKPKYNSENPDDPIYKFYSDAKANLKWARGKLDGPYTSFEDVAEDLEKARKYLDQLQQYPKESKKNYLKDMEAQYSDMQVLVDENNADGENYDGFIDGLTEWNNCFKAYKHAKDCDSKTLTVHGYYALRNDFEADYPKRYKSYYNGKNEVLNLDRYFEETYEKIELISDHIDDIESHMNLKFDASMSTDIDPGKNYLFQPERYLKELSIEQKLYTYYKDSIWYESRPEILVLQERITKQKIFLEEIISSGRGEKHKAAFWKTVVDNVRMSKVGMHDSGIEAFVKTKFKSENLGTVLKVKIISSHWKVSKNSFDLPVSKYLNCEVVYKKADGTCQLVRLAQLTRDYLGGGRYETTKVLTVFPSTDTINCNNINK
;
A
#
# COMPACT_ATOMS: atom_id res chain seq x y z
N MET A 1 13.14 19.84 45.76
CA MET A 1 12.27 18.67 46.04
C MET A 1 10.87 18.78 45.40
N LYS A 2 10.73 19.33 44.17
CA LYS A 2 9.43 19.52 43.48
C LYS A 2 9.48 19.27 41.96
N ARG A 3 10.32 18.33 41.49
CA ARG A 3 10.42 17.97 40.05
C ARG A 3 10.31 16.46 39.75
N ILE A 4 10.04 15.62 40.75
CA ILE A 4 9.97 14.15 40.57
C ILE A 4 8.53 13.64 40.40
N PHE A 5 7.50 14.47 40.66
CA PHE A 5 6.11 14.00 40.66
C PHE A 5 5.39 14.01 39.30
N CYS A 6 5.94 14.65 38.26
CA CYS A 6 5.27 14.70 36.94
C CYS A 6 5.63 13.54 35.98
N LEU A 7 6.68 12.75 36.26
CA LEU A 7 7.06 11.64 35.36
C LEU A 7 6.27 10.34 35.61
N LEU A 8 5.63 10.20 36.78
CA LEU A 8 4.93 8.97 37.17
C LEU A 8 3.49 8.86 36.65
N CYS A 9 2.88 9.96 36.19
CA CYS A 9 1.51 9.93 35.65
C CYS A 9 1.42 9.55 34.17
N ILE A 10 2.53 9.63 33.41
CA ILE A 10 2.53 9.32 31.96
C ILE A 10 2.70 7.80 31.69
N VAL A 11 3.28 7.05 32.64
CA VAL A 11 3.49 5.60 32.48
C VAL A 11 2.23 4.78 32.78
N ALA A 12 1.23 5.35 33.45
CA ALA A 12 0.00 4.64 33.79
C ALA A 12 -1.06 4.60 32.66
N PHE A 13 -0.97 5.47 31.65
CA PHE A 13 -1.94 5.53 30.55
C PHE A 13 -1.58 4.66 29.33
N SER A 14 -0.38 4.07 29.29
CA SER A 14 0.10 3.28 28.14
C SER A 14 -0.13 1.77 28.25
N ALA A 15 -0.70 1.29 29.37
CA ALA A 15 -0.95 -0.13 29.59
C ALA A 15 -2.35 -0.61 29.12
N THR A 16 -3.30 0.28 28.86
CA THR A 16 -4.69 -0.09 28.50
C THR A 16 -4.99 -0.04 26.99
N SER A 17 -4.08 0.43 26.14
CA SER A 17 -4.31 0.58 24.69
C SER A 17 -3.88 -0.63 23.84
N ASN A 18 -3.19 -1.62 24.42
CA ASN A 18 -2.76 -2.83 23.69
C ASN A 18 -3.90 -3.81 23.34
N ALA A 19 -5.12 -3.61 23.84
CA ALA A 19 -6.26 -4.50 23.58
C ALA A 19 -7.16 -4.07 22.41
N GLN A 20 -6.98 -2.88 21.82
CA GLN A 20 -7.87 -2.35 20.78
C GLN A 20 -7.29 -2.28 19.36
N LEU A 21 -6.01 -2.59 19.15
CA LEU A 21 -5.34 -2.42 17.86
C LEU A 21 -5.07 -3.71 17.07
N ASN A 22 -5.28 -4.88 17.68
CA ASN A 22 -5.19 -6.16 16.98
C ASN A 22 -6.44 -6.38 16.11
N GLY A 23 -6.42 -5.88 14.87
CA GLY A 23 -7.41 -6.25 13.85
C GLY A 23 -8.03 -5.11 13.02
N MET A 24 -7.41 -3.93 12.95
CA MET A 24 -7.82 -2.92 11.97
C MET A 24 -7.49 -3.41 10.55
N LYS A 25 -8.42 -4.17 9.94
CA LYS A 25 -8.40 -4.41 8.51
C LYS A 25 -8.69 -3.10 7.81
N LEU A 26 -7.77 -2.64 6.97
CA LEU A 26 -7.99 -1.50 6.08
C LEU A 26 -9.23 -1.79 5.24
N LYS A 27 -10.30 -1.02 5.47
CA LYS A 27 -11.49 -1.12 4.61
C LYS A 27 -11.11 -0.53 3.26
N LYS A 28 -10.88 -1.40 2.27
CA LYS A 28 -10.82 -0.97 0.87
C LYS A 28 -12.07 -0.11 0.56
N PRO A 29 -11.93 1.00 -0.17
CA PRO A 29 -13.08 1.75 -0.67
C PRO A 29 -14.02 0.79 -1.38
N LYS A 30 -15.32 0.83 -1.05
CA LYS A 30 -16.33 0.01 -1.75
C LYS A 30 -16.49 0.56 -3.16
N ILE A 31 -15.66 0.11 -4.09
CA ILE A 31 -15.93 0.27 -5.52
C ILE A 31 -17.09 -0.69 -5.83
N LYS A 32 -18.27 -0.12 -6.08
CA LYS A 32 -19.41 -0.91 -6.59
C LYS A 32 -19.00 -1.50 -7.94
N LYS A 33 -18.77 -2.82 -7.99
CA LYS A 33 -18.76 -3.55 -9.27
C LYS A 33 -20.16 -3.46 -9.86
N GLU A 34 -20.36 -2.61 -10.87
CA GLU A 34 -21.62 -2.60 -11.61
C GLU A 34 -21.77 -3.91 -12.41
N ASN A 35 -22.94 -4.52 -12.24
CA ASN A 35 -23.39 -5.66 -13.03
C ASN A 35 -23.42 -5.29 -14.52
N VAL A 36 -22.83 -6.16 -15.34
CA VAL A 36 -22.98 -6.14 -16.80
C VAL A 36 -24.47 -6.31 -17.12
N LEU A 37 -25.16 -5.20 -17.39
CA LEU A 37 -26.54 -5.19 -17.84
C LEU A 37 -26.61 -5.67 -19.29
N LYS A 38 -27.22 -6.86 -19.47
CA LYS A 38 -27.67 -7.36 -20.77
C LYS A 38 -28.62 -6.33 -21.40
N LYS A 39 -28.40 -6.05 -22.69
CA LYS A 39 -29.24 -5.20 -23.54
C LYS A 39 -30.73 -5.54 -23.38
N PRO A 40 -31.63 -4.56 -23.16
CA PRO A 40 -33.04 -4.76 -23.35
C PRO A 40 -33.43 -4.60 -24.82
N ASP A 41 -34.22 -5.56 -25.30
CA ASP A 41 -34.91 -5.52 -26.59
C ASP A 41 -35.89 -4.34 -26.66
N ILE A 42 -35.73 -3.50 -27.68
CA ILE A 42 -36.61 -2.36 -27.95
C ILE A 42 -37.86 -2.87 -28.69
N LYS A 43 -38.97 -2.97 -27.95
CA LYS A 43 -40.32 -3.10 -28.53
C LYS A 43 -40.77 -1.76 -29.13
N LYS A 44 -41.18 -1.81 -30.39
CA LYS A 44 -41.89 -0.72 -31.09
C LYS A 44 -43.26 -0.46 -30.45
N SER A 45 -43.51 0.77 -30.06
CA SER A 45 -44.84 1.39 -29.89
C SER A 45 -44.67 2.86 -30.28
N GLY A 46 -45.56 3.55 -30.97
CA GLY A 46 -46.92 3.30 -31.40
C GLY A 46 -47.39 4.69 -31.84
N LYS A 47 -47.74 4.80 -33.12
CA LYS A 47 -48.14 6.03 -33.80
C LYS A 47 -49.39 6.62 -33.12
N LYS A 48 -49.35 7.89 -32.71
CA LYS A 48 -50.57 8.68 -32.48
C LYS A 48 -50.51 9.93 -33.36
N GLU A 49 -51.34 9.87 -34.40
CA GLU A 49 -51.77 11.01 -35.19
C GLU A 49 -52.71 11.85 -34.34
N ASP A 50 -52.47 13.17 -34.27
CA ASP A 50 -53.50 14.12 -33.87
C ASP A 50 -53.88 15.02 -35.04
N VAL A 51 -55.20 15.15 -35.16
CA VAL A 51 -55.97 15.64 -36.29
C VAL A 51 -56.01 17.17 -36.27
N LEU A 52 -55.44 17.82 -37.28
CA LEU A 52 -55.65 19.24 -37.54
C LEU A 52 -56.80 19.41 -38.54
N LYS A 53 -57.96 19.79 -38.00
CA LYS A 53 -59.18 20.14 -38.75
C LYS A 53 -58.91 21.34 -39.66
N LYS A 54 -59.13 21.14 -40.97
CA LYS A 54 -59.40 22.21 -41.94
C LYS A 54 -60.78 22.81 -41.65
N SER A 55 -60.85 24.12 -41.52
CA SER A 55 -62.09 24.88 -41.70
C SER A 55 -61.87 25.90 -42.81
N ASP A 56 -62.52 25.67 -43.94
CA ASP A 56 -62.71 26.62 -45.02
C ASP A 56 -63.63 27.76 -44.55
N VAL A 57 -63.21 29.01 -44.72
CA VAL A 57 -64.12 30.16 -44.85
C VAL A 57 -63.62 31.08 -45.95
N LYS A 58 -64.47 31.25 -46.97
CA LYS A 58 -64.32 32.20 -48.08
C LYS A 58 -64.90 33.56 -47.72
N SER A 59 -64.25 34.57 -48.30
CA SER A 59 -64.74 35.88 -48.79
C SER A 59 -65.30 36.91 -47.80
N GLY A 60 -64.78 38.15 -47.91
CA GLY A 60 -65.60 39.34 -47.76
C GLY A 60 -64.90 40.56 -47.15
N GLU A 61 -64.72 41.57 -48.00
CA GLU A 61 -64.68 43.01 -47.69
C GLU A 61 -63.45 43.67 -47.05
N LYS A 62 -62.88 44.60 -47.84
CA LYS A 62 -62.12 45.78 -47.42
C LYS A 62 -62.94 46.59 -46.41
N LYS A 63 -62.39 46.79 -45.22
CA LYS A 63 -62.56 48.03 -44.45
C LYS A 63 -61.21 48.49 -43.94
N GLU A 64 -60.81 49.67 -44.40
CA GLU A 64 -59.80 50.50 -43.77
C GLU A 64 -60.26 50.88 -42.35
N GLY A 65 -59.32 50.88 -41.40
CA GLY A 65 -59.52 51.50 -40.09
C GLY A 65 -59.51 50.51 -38.92
N GLY A 66 -58.31 50.10 -38.51
CA GLY A 66 -58.07 49.38 -37.26
C GLY A 66 -56.85 48.49 -37.37
N ALA A 67 -55.65 49.01 -37.09
CA ALA A 67 -54.43 48.23 -37.10
C ALA A 67 -54.52 47.12 -36.04
N LEU A 68 -54.88 45.90 -36.46
CA LEU A 68 -54.91 44.72 -35.60
C LEU A 68 -53.51 44.55 -34.99
N LEU A 69 -53.43 44.53 -33.66
CA LEU A 69 -52.20 44.35 -32.87
C LEU A 69 -51.49 42.99 -33.10
N ASN A 70 -52.03 42.14 -33.98
CA ASN A 70 -51.65 40.74 -34.15
C ASN A 70 -51.13 40.36 -35.54
N ASP A 71 -51.17 41.25 -36.53
CA ASP A 71 -50.71 40.88 -37.87
C ASP A 71 -49.18 40.83 -37.94
N LYS A 72 -48.65 39.66 -38.28
CA LYS A 72 -47.24 39.45 -38.64
C LYS A 72 -46.95 40.23 -39.93
N PRO A 73 -45.76 40.84 -40.08
CA PRO A 73 -45.35 41.47 -41.33
C PRO A 73 -45.49 40.47 -42.48
N LYS A 74 -46.13 40.90 -43.58
CA LYS A 74 -46.32 40.09 -44.78
C LYS A 74 -45.44 40.63 -45.89
N TYR A 75 -44.92 39.72 -46.71
CA TYR A 75 -44.17 40.10 -47.89
C TYR A 75 -45.05 40.94 -48.81
N ASN A 76 -44.54 42.10 -49.22
CA ASN A 76 -45.17 42.93 -50.24
C ASN A 76 -44.33 42.87 -51.51
N SER A 77 -44.85 42.27 -52.57
CA SER A 77 -44.17 42.21 -53.87
C SER A 77 -43.99 43.58 -54.52
N GLU A 78 -44.81 44.57 -54.13
CA GLU A 78 -44.70 45.96 -54.61
C GLU A 78 -43.63 46.75 -53.85
N ASN A 79 -43.20 46.26 -52.67
CA ASN A 79 -42.11 46.82 -51.88
C ASN A 79 -41.23 45.69 -51.31
N PRO A 80 -40.44 45.01 -52.16
CA PRO A 80 -39.63 43.88 -51.74
C PRO A 80 -38.55 44.26 -50.71
N ASP A 81 -38.20 45.54 -50.64
CA ASP A 81 -37.19 46.10 -49.74
C ASP A 81 -37.78 46.65 -48.43
N ASP A 82 -39.01 46.28 -48.07
CA ASP A 82 -39.61 46.66 -46.78
C ASP A 82 -38.71 46.17 -45.61
N PRO A 83 -38.07 47.10 -44.87
CA PRO A 83 -37.15 46.73 -43.82
C PRO A 83 -37.85 45.97 -42.68
N ILE A 84 -39.13 46.27 -42.39
CA ILE A 84 -39.87 45.60 -41.30
C ILE A 84 -40.09 44.14 -41.65
N TYR A 85 -40.55 43.84 -42.87
CA TYR A 85 -40.72 42.47 -43.32
C TYR A 85 -39.38 41.72 -43.35
N LYS A 86 -38.31 42.36 -43.83
CA LYS A 86 -36.98 41.77 -43.90
C LYS A 86 -36.44 41.40 -42.52
N PHE A 87 -36.46 42.34 -41.56
CA PHE A 87 -36.02 42.07 -40.19
C PHE A 87 -36.88 40.98 -39.52
N TYR A 88 -38.19 41.00 -39.73
CA TYR A 88 -39.08 39.94 -39.24
C TYR A 88 -38.74 38.56 -39.80
N SER A 89 -38.58 38.47 -41.13
CA SER A 89 -38.26 37.22 -41.82
C SER A 89 -36.91 36.67 -41.36
N ASP A 90 -35.90 37.55 -41.26
CA ASP A 90 -34.54 37.17 -40.88
C ASP A 90 -34.47 36.76 -39.40
N ALA A 91 -35.11 37.49 -38.48
CA ALA A 91 -35.22 37.09 -37.07
C ALA A 91 -35.86 35.71 -36.94
N LYS A 92 -36.99 35.49 -37.63
CA LYS A 92 -37.71 34.21 -37.62
C LYS A 92 -36.89 33.07 -38.22
N ALA A 93 -36.15 33.30 -39.30
CA ALA A 93 -35.31 32.30 -39.93
C ALA A 93 -34.19 31.85 -39.00
N ASN A 94 -33.49 32.81 -38.37
CA ASN A 94 -32.40 32.52 -37.44
C ASN A 94 -32.90 31.82 -36.17
N LEU A 95 -34.04 32.25 -35.58
CA LEU A 95 -34.66 31.53 -34.46
C LEU A 95 -35.04 30.09 -34.84
N LYS A 96 -35.55 29.88 -36.06
CA LYS A 96 -35.86 28.54 -36.56
C LYS A 96 -34.61 27.68 -36.74
N TRP A 97 -33.50 28.25 -37.22
CA TRP A 97 -32.24 27.53 -37.38
C TRP A 97 -31.61 27.18 -36.03
N ALA A 98 -31.56 28.14 -35.10
CA ALA A 98 -31.14 27.91 -33.71
C ALA A 98 -31.94 26.76 -33.08
N ARG A 99 -33.27 26.80 -33.21
CA ARG A 99 -34.15 25.73 -32.71
C ARG A 99 -33.88 24.38 -33.37
N GLY A 100 -33.74 24.36 -34.70
CA GLY A 100 -33.45 23.15 -35.45
C GLY A 100 -32.11 22.50 -35.06
N LYS A 101 -31.11 23.31 -34.73
CA LYS A 101 -29.81 22.85 -34.21
C LYS A 101 -29.95 22.28 -32.80
N LEU A 102 -30.69 22.94 -31.90
CA LEU A 102 -30.98 22.45 -30.54
C LEU A 102 -31.75 21.13 -30.53
N ASP A 103 -32.68 20.94 -31.48
CA ASP A 103 -33.48 19.72 -31.59
C ASP A 103 -32.73 18.58 -32.36
N GLY A 104 -31.53 18.86 -32.89
CA GLY A 104 -30.74 17.93 -33.71
C GLY A 104 -29.86 16.96 -32.90
N PRO A 105 -29.40 15.84 -33.50
CA PRO A 105 -28.57 14.83 -32.82
C PRO A 105 -27.10 15.27 -32.64
N TYR A 106 -26.68 16.33 -33.32
CA TYR A 106 -25.33 16.90 -33.27
C TYR A 106 -25.44 18.41 -33.16
N THR A 107 -25.74 18.88 -31.96
CA THR A 107 -25.82 20.31 -31.66
C THR A 107 -24.44 20.86 -31.33
N SER A 108 -23.92 21.77 -32.15
CA SER A 108 -22.89 22.71 -31.72
C SER A 108 -23.60 23.92 -31.09
N PHE A 109 -23.40 24.16 -29.80
CA PHE A 109 -24.00 25.32 -29.12
C PHE A 109 -23.37 26.65 -29.57
N GLU A 110 -22.15 26.63 -30.11
CA GLU A 110 -21.55 27.79 -30.80
C GLU A 110 -22.38 28.19 -32.03
N ASP A 111 -22.78 27.20 -32.83
CA ASP A 111 -23.61 27.44 -34.02
C ASP A 111 -25.02 27.93 -33.65
N VAL A 112 -25.54 27.53 -32.48
CA VAL A 112 -26.81 28.04 -31.94
C VAL A 112 -26.63 29.48 -31.48
N ALA A 113 -25.55 29.79 -30.76
CA ALA A 113 -25.24 31.14 -30.30
C ALA A 113 -25.08 32.13 -31.46
N GLU A 114 -24.42 31.73 -32.56
CA GLU A 114 -24.27 32.56 -33.76
C GLU A 114 -25.63 32.91 -34.41
N ASP A 115 -26.54 31.94 -34.52
CA ASP A 115 -27.89 32.18 -35.03
C ASP A 115 -28.70 33.07 -34.07
N LEU A 116 -28.55 32.87 -32.76
CA LEU A 116 -29.20 33.73 -31.76
C LEU A 116 -28.67 35.17 -31.81
N GLU A 117 -27.37 35.39 -31.96
CA GLU A 117 -26.79 36.74 -32.12
C GLU A 117 -27.37 37.45 -33.35
N LYS A 118 -27.48 36.75 -34.48
CA LYS A 118 -28.15 37.26 -35.68
C LYS A 118 -29.62 37.58 -35.41
N ALA A 119 -30.35 36.67 -34.76
CA ALA A 119 -31.75 36.90 -34.41
C ALA A 119 -31.92 38.14 -33.52
N ARG A 120 -31.10 38.29 -32.48
CA ARG A 120 -31.08 39.45 -31.56
C ARG A 120 -30.93 40.76 -32.32
N LYS A 121 -29.96 40.83 -33.24
CA LYS A 121 -29.73 42.01 -34.09
C LYS A 121 -31.00 42.43 -34.85
N TYR A 122 -31.73 41.48 -35.44
CA TYR A 122 -32.96 41.77 -36.18
C TYR A 122 -34.14 42.11 -35.27
N LEU A 123 -34.24 41.48 -34.10
CA LEU A 123 -35.25 41.81 -33.09
C LEU A 123 -35.06 43.23 -32.56
N ASP A 124 -33.82 43.66 -32.32
CA ASP A 124 -33.49 45.02 -31.91
C ASP A 124 -33.89 46.05 -32.96
N GLN A 125 -33.67 45.73 -34.25
CA GLN A 125 -34.11 46.58 -35.35
C GLN A 125 -35.64 46.71 -35.39
N LEU A 126 -36.40 45.63 -35.16
CA LEU A 126 -37.86 45.67 -35.07
C LEU A 126 -38.34 46.51 -33.87
N GLN A 127 -37.65 46.41 -32.74
CA GLN A 127 -37.99 47.14 -31.50
C GLN A 127 -37.86 48.66 -31.67
N GLN A 128 -37.00 49.13 -32.59
CA GLN A 128 -36.85 50.55 -32.93
C GLN A 128 -38.09 51.13 -33.62
N TYR A 129 -39.00 50.31 -34.17
CA TYR A 129 -40.24 50.76 -34.79
C TYR A 129 -41.39 50.77 -33.75
N PRO A 130 -41.92 51.94 -33.32
CA PRO A 130 -42.88 52.03 -32.21
C PRO A 130 -44.21 51.30 -32.42
N LYS A 131 -44.59 51.05 -33.68
CA LYS A 131 -45.79 50.29 -34.05
C LYS A 131 -45.58 48.79 -33.95
N GLU A 132 -44.37 48.32 -34.24
CA GLU A 132 -44.00 46.90 -34.22
C GLU A 132 -43.63 46.45 -32.80
N SER A 133 -42.98 47.31 -32.01
CA SER A 133 -42.59 47.00 -30.62
C SER A 133 -43.75 46.63 -29.70
N LYS A 134 -44.99 46.98 -30.08
CA LYS A 134 -46.22 46.65 -29.34
C LYS A 134 -46.93 45.40 -29.85
N LYS A 135 -46.47 44.79 -30.95
CA LYS A 135 -47.12 43.65 -31.58
C LYS A 135 -46.81 42.35 -30.84
N ASN A 136 -47.78 41.46 -30.81
CA ASN A 136 -47.64 40.18 -30.10
C ASN A 136 -46.61 39.25 -30.76
N TYR A 137 -46.47 39.28 -32.09
CA TYR A 137 -45.49 38.42 -32.77
C TYR A 137 -44.05 38.71 -32.34
N LEU A 138 -43.72 39.97 -32.01
CA LEU A 138 -42.39 40.33 -31.55
C LEU A 138 -42.15 39.80 -30.13
N LYS A 139 -43.15 39.92 -29.24
CA LYS A 139 -43.11 39.30 -27.91
C LYS A 139 -42.91 37.79 -27.97
N ASP A 140 -43.57 37.10 -28.90
CA ASP A 140 -43.43 35.65 -29.08
C ASP A 140 -42.02 35.27 -29.57
N MET A 141 -41.39 36.11 -30.40
CA MET A 141 -40.02 35.88 -30.86
C MET A 141 -39.00 36.21 -29.77
N GLU A 142 -39.23 37.25 -28.97
CA GLU A 142 -38.43 37.57 -27.78
C GLU A 142 -38.45 36.44 -26.75
N ALA A 143 -39.63 35.86 -26.50
CA ALA A 143 -39.75 34.70 -25.61
C ALA A 143 -38.96 33.49 -26.15
N GLN A 144 -39.11 33.17 -27.45
CA GLN A 144 -38.34 32.08 -28.08
C GLN A 144 -36.83 32.32 -28.03
N TYR A 145 -36.39 33.56 -28.28
CA TYR A 145 -34.99 33.95 -28.16
C TYR A 145 -34.49 33.72 -26.73
N SER A 146 -35.21 34.24 -25.74
CA SER A 146 -34.84 34.12 -24.32
C SER A 146 -34.77 32.66 -23.88
N ASP A 147 -35.75 31.83 -24.23
CA ASP A 147 -35.78 30.41 -23.87
C ASP A 147 -34.57 29.66 -24.45
N MET A 148 -34.20 29.95 -25.71
CA MET A 148 -33.04 29.33 -26.34
C MET A 148 -31.72 29.88 -25.82
N GLN A 149 -31.66 31.17 -25.48
CA GLN A 149 -30.47 31.79 -24.88
C GLN A 149 -30.17 31.18 -23.50
N VAL A 150 -31.18 30.94 -22.67
CA VAL A 150 -31.02 30.24 -21.38
C VAL A 150 -30.37 28.87 -21.59
N LEU A 151 -30.82 28.09 -22.59
CA LEU A 151 -30.23 26.78 -22.89
C LEU A 151 -28.78 26.88 -23.38
N VAL A 152 -28.43 27.93 -24.14
CA VAL A 152 -27.05 28.19 -24.57
C VAL A 152 -26.17 28.58 -23.39
N ASP A 153 -26.65 29.47 -22.53
CA ASP A 153 -25.93 29.94 -21.34
C ASP A 153 -25.70 28.79 -20.35
N GLU A 154 -26.72 27.95 -20.11
CA GLU A 154 -26.60 26.73 -19.30
C GLU A 154 -25.57 25.76 -19.88
N ASN A 155 -25.57 25.52 -21.19
CA ASN A 155 -24.58 24.64 -21.82
C ASN A 155 -23.16 25.25 -21.81
N ASN A 156 -23.01 26.56 -21.95
CA ASN A 156 -21.72 27.23 -21.89
C ASN A 156 -21.15 27.14 -20.46
N ALA A 157 -21.97 27.38 -19.44
CA ALA A 157 -21.57 27.19 -18.05
C ALA A 157 -21.18 25.72 -17.76
N ASP A 158 -21.93 24.75 -18.29
CA ASP A 158 -21.59 23.32 -18.22
C ASP A 158 -20.25 23.01 -18.94
N GLY A 159 -19.94 23.73 -20.02
CA GLY A 159 -18.68 23.65 -20.76
C GLY A 159 -17.50 24.16 -19.95
N GLU A 160 -17.60 25.37 -19.40
CA GLU A 160 -16.55 25.97 -18.56
C GLU A 160 -16.26 25.14 -17.31
N ASN A 161 -17.30 24.64 -16.64
CA ASN A 161 -17.15 23.76 -15.49
C ASN A 161 -16.46 22.43 -15.87
N TYR A 162 -16.78 21.89 -17.04
CA TYR A 162 -16.13 20.70 -17.56
C TYR A 162 -14.64 20.96 -17.84
N ASP A 163 -14.30 22.04 -18.54
CA ASP A 163 -12.91 22.39 -18.84
C ASP A 163 -12.11 22.66 -17.56
N GLY A 164 -12.70 23.34 -16.57
CA GLY A 164 -12.08 23.52 -15.26
C GLY A 164 -11.77 22.20 -14.54
N PHE A 165 -12.65 21.19 -14.65
CA PHE A 165 -12.36 19.85 -14.14
C PHE A 165 -11.23 19.16 -14.91
N ILE A 166 -11.20 19.28 -16.25
CA ILE A 166 -10.12 18.73 -17.08
C ILE A 166 -8.77 19.35 -16.73
N ASP A 167 -8.73 20.66 -16.53
CA ASP A 167 -7.54 21.39 -16.14
C ASP A 167 -7.07 20.95 -14.75
N GLY A 168 -7.99 20.83 -13.79
CA GLY A 168 -7.70 20.30 -12.46
C GLY A 168 -7.10 18.89 -12.52
N LEU A 169 -7.71 17.97 -13.28
CA LEU A 169 -7.17 16.62 -13.48
C LEU A 169 -5.80 16.62 -14.16
N THR A 170 -5.59 17.54 -15.11
CA THR A 170 -4.32 17.66 -15.82
C THR A 170 -3.22 18.14 -14.89
N GLU A 171 -3.51 19.11 -14.02
CA GLU A 171 -2.60 19.57 -12.97
C GLU A 171 -2.22 18.41 -12.02
N TRP A 172 -3.22 17.67 -11.54
CA TRP A 172 -3.04 16.46 -10.74
C TRP A 172 -2.13 15.42 -11.41
N ASN A 173 -2.39 15.11 -12.69
CA ASN A 173 -1.61 14.15 -13.46
C ASN A 173 -0.18 14.65 -13.73
N ASN A 174 0.00 15.96 -13.93
CA ASN A 174 1.32 16.56 -14.12
C ASN A 174 2.14 16.53 -12.83
N CYS A 175 1.53 16.83 -11.68
CA CYS A 175 2.17 16.69 -10.38
C CYS A 175 2.50 15.24 -10.05
N PHE A 176 1.62 14.29 -10.39
CA PHE A 176 1.91 12.86 -10.31
C PHE A 176 3.14 12.46 -11.14
N LYS A 177 3.18 12.87 -12.41
CA LYS A 177 4.34 12.61 -13.28
C LYS A 177 5.61 13.26 -12.73
N ALA A 178 5.52 14.50 -12.24
CA ALA A 178 6.65 15.20 -11.65
C ALA A 178 7.21 14.44 -10.43
N TYR A 179 6.35 14.00 -9.51
CA TYR A 179 6.74 13.22 -8.35
C TYR A 179 7.40 11.89 -8.72
N LYS A 180 6.82 11.16 -9.69
CA LYS A 180 7.42 9.93 -10.23
C LYS A 180 8.83 10.15 -10.79
N HIS A 181 9.13 11.37 -11.23
CA HIS A 181 10.42 11.78 -11.77
C HIS A 181 11.26 12.62 -10.80
N ALA A 182 10.92 12.63 -9.50
CA ALA A 182 11.61 13.39 -8.46
C ALA A 182 11.78 14.89 -8.77
N LYS A 183 10.81 15.47 -9.48
CA LYS A 183 10.70 16.91 -9.72
C LYS A 183 9.76 17.50 -8.68
N ASP A 184 10.10 18.68 -8.15
CA ASP A 184 9.24 19.41 -7.23
C ASP A 184 7.91 19.74 -7.92
N CYS A 185 6.81 19.25 -7.35
CA CYS A 185 5.48 19.80 -7.57
C CYS A 185 5.30 20.85 -6.46
N ASP A 186 5.27 22.14 -6.83
CA ASP A 186 5.15 23.25 -5.87
C ASP A 186 3.73 23.39 -5.28
N SER A 187 2.83 22.48 -5.62
CA SER A 187 1.49 22.46 -5.07
C SER A 187 1.53 21.78 -3.69
N LYS A 188 1.58 22.59 -2.62
CA LYS A 188 1.24 22.13 -1.26
C LYS A 188 -0.28 21.92 -1.07
N THR A 189 -1.07 22.14 -2.12
CA THR A 189 -2.53 22.19 -2.12
C THR A 189 -3.18 20.91 -2.65
N LEU A 190 -2.48 20.12 -3.47
CA LEU A 190 -2.99 18.86 -4.00
C LEU A 190 -2.84 17.75 -2.95
N THR A 191 -3.95 17.39 -2.28
CA THR A 191 -4.06 16.22 -1.37
C THR A 191 -4.90 15.10 -1.97
N VAL A 192 -4.62 13.82 -1.65
CA VAL A 192 -5.44 12.69 -2.18
C VAL A 192 -6.93 12.89 -1.90
N HIS A 193 -7.27 13.48 -0.76
CA HIS A 193 -8.64 13.87 -0.44
C HIS A 193 -9.18 14.93 -1.41
N GLY A 194 -8.41 15.96 -1.73
CA GLY A 194 -8.76 16.96 -2.74
C GLY A 194 -8.97 16.37 -4.13
N TYR A 195 -8.16 15.39 -4.53
CA TYR A 195 -8.38 14.64 -5.78
C TYR A 195 -9.73 13.90 -5.76
N TYR A 196 -10.00 13.14 -4.70
CA TYR A 196 -11.26 12.39 -4.61
C TYR A 196 -12.48 13.31 -4.46
N ALA A 197 -12.35 14.45 -3.78
CA ALA A 197 -13.40 15.47 -3.71
C ALA A 197 -13.72 16.02 -5.10
N LEU A 198 -12.71 16.53 -5.83
CA LEU A 198 -12.85 17.02 -7.20
C LEU A 198 -13.50 15.97 -8.11
N ARG A 199 -13.06 14.72 -8.01
CA ARG A 199 -13.61 13.59 -8.76
C ARG A 199 -15.08 13.31 -8.42
N ASN A 200 -15.42 13.25 -7.14
CA ASN A 200 -16.77 12.93 -6.68
C ASN A 200 -17.76 14.04 -7.02
N ASP A 201 -17.35 15.30 -6.85
CA ASP A 201 -18.14 16.47 -7.21
C ASP A 201 -18.45 16.45 -8.71
N PHE A 202 -17.45 16.20 -9.55
CA PHE A 202 -17.66 16.07 -10.98
C PHE A 202 -18.51 14.85 -11.39
N GLU A 203 -18.37 13.71 -10.71
CA GLU A 203 -19.24 12.54 -10.94
C GLU A 203 -20.70 12.85 -10.57
N ALA A 204 -20.93 13.63 -9.52
CA ALA A 204 -22.25 14.04 -9.07
C ALA A 204 -22.89 15.06 -10.03
N ASP A 205 -22.13 16.07 -10.45
CA ASP A 205 -22.62 17.15 -11.31
C ASP A 205 -22.80 16.69 -12.76
N TYR A 206 -21.93 15.81 -13.27
CA TYR A 206 -21.90 15.41 -14.68
C TYR A 206 -21.86 13.88 -14.89
N PRO A 207 -22.81 13.08 -14.37
CA PRO A 207 -22.72 11.62 -14.34
C PRO A 207 -22.58 10.97 -15.72
N LYS A 208 -23.22 11.54 -16.77
CA LYS A 208 -23.11 11.03 -18.15
C LYS A 208 -21.73 11.33 -18.76
N ARG A 209 -21.23 12.56 -18.60
CA ARG A 209 -19.92 12.97 -19.11
C ARG A 209 -18.80 12.27 -18.35
N TYR A 210 -18.92 12.17 -17.03
CA TYR A 210 -18.00 11.40 -16.21
C TYR A 210 -17.94 9.93 -16.63
N LYS A 211 -19.07 9.23 -16.83
CA LYS A 211 -19.03 7.85 -17.35
C LYS A 211 -18.34 7.75 -18.71
N SER A 212 -18.57 8.71 -19.61
CA SER A 212 -17.88 8.73 -20.91
C SER A 212 -16.38 9.01 -20.76
N TYR A 213 -16.01 9.93 -19.87
CA TYR A 213 -14.64 10.36 -19.63
C TYR A 213 -13.83 9.30 -18.87
N TYR A 214 -14.37 8.77 -17.78
CA TYR A 214 -13.77 7.70 -16.96
C TYR A 214 -13.48 6.44 -17.78
N ASN A 215 -14.38 6.08 -18.70
CA ASN A 215 -14.19 4.93 -19.58
C ASN A 215 -13.24 5.21 -20.76
N GLY A 216 -12.90 6.48 -21.04
CA GLY A 216 -12.15 6.90 -22.23
C GLY A 216 -10.78 7.52 -21.97
N LYS A 217 -10.51 8.04 -20.76
CA LYS A 217 -9.28 8.80 -20.44
C LYS A 217 -8.43 8.08 -19.39
N ASN A 218 -7.18 7.78 -19.79
CA ASN A 218 -6.21 7.04 -18.99
C ASN A 218 -5.77 7.80 -17.73
N GLU A 219 -5.94 9.12 -17.68
CA GLU A 219 -5.41 9.98 -16.62
C GLU A 219 -6.06 9.71 -15.26
N VAL A 220 -7.40 9.62 -15.19
CA VAL A 220 -8.12 9.35 -13.94
C VAL A 220 -7.82 7.94 -13.44
N LEU A 221 -7.85 6.94 -14.33
CA LEU A 221 -7.52 5.56 -14.01
C LEU A 221 -6.07 5.41 -13.53
N ASN A 222 -5.13 6.18 -14.09
CA ASN A 222 -3.74 6.17 -13.67
C ASN A 222 -3.56 6.73 -12.26
N LEU A 223 -4.23 7.84 -11.95
CA LEU A 223 -4.19 8.45 -10.61
C LEU A 223 -4.85 7.54 -9.57
N ASP A 224 -6.04 7.02 -9.86
CA ASP A 224 -6.74 6.05 -8.99
C ASP A 224 -5.86 4.84 -8.68
N ARG A 225 -5.32 4.20 -9.72
CA ARG A 225 -4.44 3.03 -9.57
C ARG A 225 -3.19 3.38 -8.78
N TYR A 226 -2.59 4.54 -9.02
CA TYR A 226 -1.40 4.96 -8.30
C TYR A 226 -1.66 5.09 -6.80
N PHE A 227 -2.75 5.75 -6.41
CA PHE A 227 -3.11 5.87 -5.00
C PHE A 227 -3.43 4.50 -4.40
N GLU A 228 -4.20 3.66 -5.08
CA GLU A 228 -4.50 2.30 -4.64
C GLU A 228 -3.23 1.48 -4.42
N GLU A 229 -2.34 1.41 -5.41
CA GLU A 229 -1.04 0.73 -5.31
C GLU A 229 -0.21 1.30 -4.15
N THR A 230 -0.22 2.61 -3.93
CA THR A 230 0.55 3.22 -2.84
C THR A 230 0.00 2.84 -1.46
N TYR A 231 -1.32 2.83 -1.27
CA TYR A 231 -1.90 2.34 -0.02
C TYR A 231 -1.62 0.86 0.21
N GLU A 232 -1.67 0.03 -0.85
CA GLU A 232 -1.30 -1.39 -0.75
C GLU A 232 0.16 -1.56 -0.33
N LYS A 233 1.07 -0.68 -0.78
CA LYS A 233 2.47 -0.70 -0.31
C LYS A 233 2.59 -0.32 1.17
N ILE A 234 1.81 0.63 1.65
CA ILE A 234 1.79 0.99 3.08
C ILE A 234 1.23 -0.15 3.93
N GLU A 235 0.19 -0.85 3.46
CA GLU A 235 -0.36 -2.04 4.12
C GLU A 235 0.69 -3.16 4.22
N LEU A 236 1.41 -3.44 3.13
CA LEU A 236 2.50 -4.41 3.14
C LEU A 236 3.62 -4.06 4.13
N ILE A 237 3.95 -2.77 4.28
CA ILE A 237 4.92 -2.31 5.29
C ILE A 237 4.40 -2.60 6.70
N SER A 238 3.10 -2.40 6.95
CA SER A 238 2.48 -2.78 8.24
C SER A 238 2.61 -4.28 8.52
N ASP A 239 2.35 -5.12 7.52
CA ASP A 239 2.48 -6.59 7.65
C ASP A 239 3.94 -7.00 7.92
N HIS A 240 4.91 -6.35 7.26
CA HIS A 240 6.33 -6.59 7.54
C HIS A 240 6.71 -6.18 8.97
N ILE A 241 6.16 -5.07 9.48
CA ILE A 241 6.39 -4.65 10.87
C ILE A 241 5.77 -5.65 11.86
N ASP A 242 4.60 -6.20 11.56
CA ASP A 242 4.01 -7.30 12.33
C ASP A 242 4.94 -8.52 12.39
N ASP A 243 5.52 -8.92 11.25
CA ASP A 243 6.46 -10.04 11.17
C ASP A 243 7.76 -9.75 11.96
N ILE A 244 8.33 -8.55 11.81
CA ILE A 244 9.52 -8.13 12.58
C ILE A 244 9.22 -8.18 14.08
N GLU A 245 8.10 -7.63 14.53
CA GLU A 245 7.72 -7.63 15.95
C GLU A 245 7.47 -9.06 16.47
N SER A 246 6.86 -9.93 15.66
CA SER A 246 6.68 -11.34 15.98
C SER A 246 8.04 -12.02 16.18
N HIS A 247 8.95 -11.89 15.21
CA HIS A 247 10.29 -12.46 15.26
C HIS A 247 11.13 -11.93 16.44
N MET A 248 11.05 -10.63 16.74
CA MET A 248 11.68 -10.03 17.92
C MET A 248 11.23 -10.70 19.21
N ASN A 249 9.96 -11.09 19.30
CA ASN A 249 9.33 -11.62 20.50
C ASN A 249 9.40 -13.15 20.63
N LEU A 250 9.77 -13.88 19.58
CA LEU A 250 10.05 -15.31 19.66
C LEU A 250 11.22 -15.59 20.61
N LYS A 251 11.18 -16.77 21.21
CA LYS A 251 12.32 -17.31 21.95
C LYS A 251 13.47 -17.60 20.98
N PHE A 252 14.69 -17.28 21.40
CA PHE A 252 15.87 -17.56 20.60
C PHE A 252 16.09 -19.07 20.47
N ASP A 253 16.13 -19.58 19.24
CA ASP A 253 16.40 -20.99 18.99
C ASP A 253 17.89 -21.27 19.15
N ALA A 254 18.29 -21.50 20.40
CA ALA A 254 19.55 -22.14 20.71
C ALA A 254 19.33 -23.65 20.53
N SER A 255 19.41 -24.14 19.30
CA SER A 255 19.31 -25.57 18.91
C SER A 255 20.26 -26.55 19.65
N MET A 256 20.95 -26.08 20.69
CA MET A 256 21.61 -26.86 21.71
C MET A 256 20.61 -27.20 22.82
N SER A 257 20.22 -28.47 22.90
CA SER A 257 19.47 -29.12 23.99
C SER A 257 19.91 -28.67 25.39
N THR A 258 19.41 -27.53 25.84
CA THR A 258 19.63 -27.01 27.18
C THR A 258 18.28 -26.54 27.70
N ASP A 259 17.91 -26.96 28.90
CA ASP A 259 16.68 -26.50 29.59
C ASP A 259 16.77 -25.01 30.01
N ILE A 260 17.65 -24.24 29.37
CA ILE A 260 17.92 -22.84 29.68
C ILE A 260 16.98 -22.00 28.84
N ASP A 261 16.14 -21.17 29.46
CA ASP A 261 15.32 -20.21 28.73
C ASP A 261 16.23 -19.18 28.07
N PRO A 262 16.35 -19.19 26.73
CA PRO A 262 17.27 -18.29 26.06
C PRO A 262 16.76 -16.85 26.12
N GLY A 263 15.47 -16.63 26.40
CA GLY A 263 14.84 -15.32 26.31
C GLY A 263 14.51 -14.94 24.86
N LYS A 264 14.13 -13.68 24.66
CA LYS A 264 13.61 -13.19 23.37
C LYS A 264 14.72 -12.85 22.38
N ASN A 265 14.45 -13.02 21.09
CA ASN A 265 15.41 -12.77 20.00
C ASN A 265 15.97 -11.35 19.98
N TYR A 266 15.17 -10.33 20.32
CA TYR A 266 15.65 -8.95 20.34
C TYR A 266 16.81 -8.73 21.30
N LEU A 267 17.03 -9.60 22.30
CA LEU A 267 18.20 -9.52 23.20
C LEU A 267 19.48 -10.06 22.53
N PHE A 268 19.34 -10.96 21.54
CA PHE A 268 20.46 -11.56 20.81
C PHE A 268 20.83 -10.76 19.57
N GLN A 269 19.85 -10.15 18.89
CA GLN A 269 20.06 -9.49 17.60
C GLN A 269 19.38 -8.10 17.51
N PRO A 270 19.50 -7.21 18.52
CA PRO A 270 18.80 -5.92 18.49
C PRO A 270 19.22 -5.04 17.31
N GLU A 271 20.48 -5.07 16.90
CA GLU A 271 21.01 -4.29 15.76
C GLU A 271 20.40 -4.73 14.43
N ARG A 272 20.14 -6.04 14.28
CA ARG A 272 19.48 -6.59 13.09
C ARG A 272 18.07 -6.03 12.96
N TYR A 273 17.26 -6.13 14.01
CA TYR A 273 15.89 -5.65 13.99
C TYR A 273 15.81 -4.13 13.83
N LEU A 274 16.76 -3.38 14.42
CA LEU A 274 16.85 -1.93 14.24
C LEU A 274 17.13 -1.57 12.77
N LYS A 275 17.99 -2.35 12.10
CA LYS A 275 18.27 -2.19 10.68
C LYS A 275 17.04 -2.51 9.82
N GLU A 276 16.33 -3.60 10.10
CA GLU A 276 15.09 -3.98 9.40
C GLU A 276 14.01 -2.90 9.55
N LEU A 277 13.73 -2.43 10.77
CA LEU A 277 12.79 -1.32 11.02
C LEU A 277 13.21 -0.01 10.35
N SER A 278 14.52 0.24 10.20
CA SER A 278 15.03 1.43 9.51
C SER A 278 14.82 1.36 7.99
N ILE A 279 14.80 0.15 7.40
CA ILE A 279 14.44 -0.04 6.00
C ILE A 279 12.95 0.25 5.83
N GLU A 280 12.11 -0.34 6.68
CA GLU A 280 10.66 -0.12 6.63
C GLU A 280 10.29 1.35 6.87
N GLN A 281 10.99 2.04 7.78
CA GLN A 281 10.78 3.48 7.98
C GLN A 281 11.06 4.30 6.72
N LYS A 282 12.12 3.98 5.97
CA LYS A 282 12.46 4.69 4.74
C LYS A 282 11.42 4.44 3.64
N LEU A 283 10.97 3.19 3.49
CA LEU A 283 9.90 2.84 2.56
C LEU A 283 8.59 3.53 2.94
N TYR A 284 8.24 3.51 4.23
CA TYR A 284 7.08 4.21 4.76
C TYR A 284 7.14 5.71 4.44
N THR A 285 8.26 6.38 4.72
CA THR A 285 8.42 7.82 4.40
C THR A 285 8.28 8.06 2.90
N TYR A 286 8.92 7.24 2.06
CA TYR A 286 8.80 7.36 0.60
C TYR A 286 7.35 7.29 0.13
N TYR A 287 6.59 6.28 0.55
CA TYR A 287 5.19 6.12 0.13
C TYR A 287 4.24 7.12 0.80
N LYS A 288 4.50 7.50 2.06
CA LYS A 288 3.75 8.54 2.76
C LYS A 288 3.89 9.89 2.06
N ASP A 289 5.11 10.26 1.70
CA ASP A 289 5.38 11.51 0.99
C ASP A 289 4.77 11.49 -0.42
N SER A 290 4.54 10.30 -0.99
CA SER A 290 3.98 10.10 -2.32
C SER A 290 2.44 10.14 -2.38
N ILE A 291 1.76 10.02 -1.24
CA ILE A 291 0.30 10.25 -1.12
C ILE A 291 -0.03 11.65 -0.58
N TRP A 292 0.88 12.61 -0.77
CA TRP A 292 0.73 14.04 -0.51
C TRP A 292 -0.14 14.38 0.72
N TYR A 293 0.51 14.47 1.89
CA TYR A 293 -0.05 14.97 3.15
C TYR A 293 -1.44 14.42 3.53
N GLU A 294 -1.69 13.14 3.31
CA GLU A 294 -2.88 12.53 3.90
C GLU A 294 -2.62 12.14 5.37
N SER A 295 -3.48 12.65 6.25
CA SER A 295 -3.48 12.33 7.68
C SER A 295 -4.44 11.18 7.97
N ARG A 296 -4.31 10.04 7.27
CA ARG A 296 -5.07 8.86 7.71
C ARG A 296 -4.55 8.44 9.09
N PRO A 297 -5.43 8.26 10.09
CA PRO A 297 -5.01 7.84 11.41
C PRO A 297 -4.15 6.58 11.37
N GLU A 298 -4.48 5.62 10.49
CA GLU A 298 -3.75 4.35 10.34
C GLU A 298 -2.31 4.56 9.87
N ILE A 299 -2.08 5.51 8.96
CA ILE A 299 -0.75 5.88 8.45
C ILE A 299 0.08 6.48 9.59
N LEU A 300 -0.50 7.40 10.36
CA LEU A 300 0.19 8.03 11.50
C LEU A 300 0.52 7.01 12.61
N VAL A 301 -0.43 6.12 12.93
CA VAL A 301 -0.23 5.03 13.89
C VAL A 301 0.94 4.13 13.49
N LEU A 302 1.09 3.82 12.20
CA LEU A 302 2.21 3.03 11.71
C LEU A 302 3.57 3.72 11.96
N GLN A 303 3.66 5.03 11.74
CA GLN A 303 4.87 5.80 12.02
C GLN A 303 5.24 5.80 13.50
N GLU A 304 4.25 6.00 14.38
CA GLU A 304 4.45 5.95 15.82
C GLU A 304 4.91 4.56 16.27
N ARG A 305 4.32 3.50 15.71
CA ARG A 305 4.70 2.12 15.96
C ARG A 305 6.14 1.85 15.58
N ILE A 306 6.57 2.19 14.37
CA ILE A 306 7.97 2.06 13.92
C ILE A 306 8.90 2.81 14.88
N THR A 307 8.56 4.06 15.19
CA THR A 307 9.39 4.93 16.05
C THR A 307 9.55 4.34 17.45
N LYS A 308 8.46 3.86 18.04
CA LYS A 308 8.45 3.21 19.36
C LYS A 308 9.36 1.99 19.40
N GLN A 309 9.28 1.10 18.40
CA GLN A 309 10.13 -0.10 18.35
C GLN A 309 11.61 0.24 18.15
N LYS A 310 11.92 1.23 17.31
CA LYS A 310 13.30 1.70 17.14
C LYS A 310 13.89 2.25 18.42
N ILE A 311 13.16 3.12 19.13
CA ILE A 311 13.59 3.67 20.43
C ILE A 311 13.84 2.54 21.43
N PHE A 312 12.96 1.55 21.49
CA PHE A 312 13.13 0.38 22.35
C PHE A 312 14.42 -0.40 22.04
N LEU A 313 14.71 -0.66 20.76
CA LEU A 313 15.94 -1.36 20.36
C LEU A 313 17.20 -0.51 20.62
N GLU A 314 17.13 0.79 20.36
CA GLU A 314 18.21 1.74 20.67
C GLU A 314 18.52 1.78 22.18
N GLU A 315 17.50 1.71 23.04
CA GLU A 315 17.69 1.58 24.50
C GLU A 315 18.42 0.27 24.85
N ILE A 316 18.03 -0.85 24.24
CA ILE A 316 18.67 -2.16 24.48
C ILE A 316 20.15 -2.15 24.08
N ILE A 317 20.45 -1.56 22.93
CA ILE A 317 21.81 -1.44 22.39
C ILE A 317 22.63 -0.51 23.29
N SER A 318 22.16 0.72 23.51
CA SER A 318 22.89 1.74 24.28
C SER A 318 23.11 1.37 25.75
N SER A 319 22.17 0.64 26.37
CA SER A 319 22.32 0.16 27.76
C SER A 319 23.23 -1.07 27.89
N GLY A 320 23.63 -1.69 26.78
CA GLY A 320 24.36 -2.96 26.76
C GLY A 320 23.55 -4.14 27.32
N ARG A 321 22.22 -4.02 27.41
CA ARG A 321 21.35 -5.07 27.97
C ARG A 321 21.41 -6.35 27.13
N GLY A 322 21.47 -6.21 25.79
CA GLY A 322 21.63 -7.34 24.87
C GLY A 322 22.93 -8.11 25.12
N GLU A 323 24.06 -7.40 25.15
CA GLU A 323 25.39 -8.01 25.39
C GLU A 323 25.49 -8.70 26.76
N LYS A 324 24.96 -8.06 27.82
CA LYS A 324 24.91 -8.67 29.16
C LYS A 324 24.07 -9.95 29.16
N HIS A 325 22.93 -9.94 28.46
CA HIS A 325 22.06 -11.11 28.35
C HIS A 325 22.74 -12.26 27.59
N LYS A 326 23.33 -11.97 26.42
CA LYS A 326 24.11 -12.95 25.63
C LYS A 326 25.24 -13.56 26.46
N ALA A 327 26.01 -12.73 27.15
CA ALA A 327 27.11 -13.20 28.00
C ALA A 327 26.62 -14.09 29.16
N ALA A 328 25.54 -13.71 29.83
CA ALA A 328 24.93 -14.50 30.91
C ALA A 328 24.38 -15.84 30.39
N PHE A 329 23.71 -15.84 29.24
CA PHE A 329 23.20 -17.04 28.59
C PHE A 329 24.35 -18.01 28.25
N TRP A 330 25.37 -17.55 27.53
CA TRP A 330 26.51 -18.40 27.15
C TRP A 330 27.31 -18.89 28.34
N LYS A 331 27.45 -18.06 29.38
CA LYS A 331 28.02 -18.49 30.66
C LYS A 331 27.21 -19.64 31.25
N THR A 332 25.89 -19.56 31.25
CA THR A 332 25.02 -20.63 31.75
C THR A 332 25.15 -21.91 30.92
N VAL A 333 25.25 -21.80 29.58
CA VAL A 333 25.51 -22.95 28.70
C VAL A 333 26.82 -23.64 29.08
N VAL A 334 27.93 -22.88 29.19
CA VAL A 334 29.24 -23.40 29.61
C VAL A 334 29.22 -23.97 31.04
N ASP A 335 28.49 -23.31 31.94
CA ASP A 335 28.33 -23.72 33.33
C ASP A 335 27.46 -24.97 33.47
N ASN A 336 26.69 -25.37 32.46
CA ASN A 336 25.89 -26.59 32.41
C ASN A 336 26.57 -27.75 31.66
N VAL A 337 27.63 -27.48 30.90
CA VAL A 337 28.44 -28.53 30.28
C VAL A 337 29.08 -29.40 31.38
N ARG A 338 28.85 -30.71 31.31
CA ARG A 338 29.43 -31.73 32.20
C ARG A 338 30.11 -32.81 31.39
N MET A 339 31.13 -33.40 31.99
CA MET A 339 31.64 -34.68 31.50
C MET A 339 30.62 -35.79 31.79
N SER A 340 30.52 -36.74 30.88
CA SER A 340 29.73 -37.96 31.06
C SER A 340 30.14 -38.76 32.31
N LYS A 341 29.25 -39.66 32.75
CA LYS A 341 29.55 -40.60 33.82
C LYS A 341 30.71 -41.52 33.40
N VAL A 342 31.57 -41.86 34.37
CA VAL A 342 32.66 -42.80 34.13
C VAL A 342 32.06 -44.19 33.89
N GLY A 343 32.45 -44.83 32.79
CA GLY A 343 32.10 -46.21 32.51
C GLY A 343 33.05 -47.20 33.16
N MET A 344 34.36 -46.90 33.14
CA MET A 344 35.40 -47.72 33.79
C MET A 344 36.64 -46.89 34.15
N HIS A 345 37.49 -47.44 35.01
CA HIS A 345 38.81 -46.89 35.37
C HIS A 345 39.93 -47.80 34.86
N ASP A 346 40.91 -47.23 34.17
CA ASP A 346 42.13 -47.90 33.74
C ASP A 346 43.26 -46.87 33.66
N SER A 347 44.15 -46.90 34.67
CA SER A 347 45.22 -45.91 34.82
C SER A 347 46.21 -45.92 33.65
N GLY A 348 46.44 -47.08 33.02
CA GLY A 348 47.32 -47.21 31.87
C GLY A 348 46.72 -46.63 30.59
N ILE A 349 45.40 -46.69 30.43
CA ILE A 349 44.67 -46.02 29.35
C ILE A 349 44.63 -44.52 29.58
N GLU A 350 44.28 -44.07 30.78
CA GLU A 350 44.24 -42.65 31.11
C GLU A 350 45.60 -41.98 30.92
N ALA A 351 46.69 -42.63 31.36
CA ALA A 351 48.05 -42.15 31.14
C ALA A 351 48.43 -42.11 29.65
N PHE A 352 48.05 -43.13 28.87
CA PHE A 352 48.29 -43.15 27.43
C PHE A 352 47.60 -41.98 26.72
N VAL A 353 46.32 -41.73 27.04
CA VAL A 353 45.55 -40.62 26.46
C VAL A 353 46.18 -39.27 26.80
N LYS A 354 46.60 -39.07 28.06
CA LYS A 354 47.32 -37.86 28.49
C LYS A 354 48.60 -37.62 27.68
N THR A 355 49.41 -38.67 27.48
CA THR A 355 50.66 -38.57 26.72
C THR A 355 50.41 -38.22 25.25
N LYS A 356 49.39 -38.81 24.62
CA LYS A 356 49.05 -38.51 23.23
C LYS A 356 48.54 -37.07 23.03
N PHE A 357 47.67 -36.59 23.90
CA PHE A 357 47.24 -35.19 23.87
C PHE A 357 48.41 -34.22 24.07
N LYS A 358 49.38 -34.56 24.91
CA LYS A 358 50.60 -33.76 25.10
C LYS A 358 51.45 -33.72 23.83
N SER A 359 51.60 -34.84 23.11
CA SER A 359 52.37 -34.87 21.85
C SER A 359 51.73 -34.06 20.72
N GLU A 360 50.42 -33.87 20.76
CA GLU A 360 49.67 -33.08 19.76
C GLU A 360 49.61 -31.58 20.12
N ASN A 361 50.26 -31.16 21.22
CA ASN A 361 50.30 -29.78 21.70
C ASN A 361 48.92 -29.11 21.86
N LEU A 362 47.89 -29.90 22.19
CA LEU A 362 46.52 -29.39 22.33
C LEU A 362 46.31 -28.61 23.64
N GLY A 363 47.15 -28.83 24.64
CA GLY A 363 47.12 -28.14 25.93
C GLY A 363 47.46 -29.07 27.09
N THR A 364 47.22 -28.60 28.32
CA THR A 364 47.47 -29.39 29.52
C THR A 364 46.24 -30.22 29.86
N VAL A 365 46.32 -31.54 29.73
CA VAL A 365 45.21 -32.44 30.09
C VAL A 365 44.94 -32.38 31.59
N LEU A 366 43.72 -32.01 31.96
CA LEU A 366 43.27 -31.93 33.35
C LEU A 366 42.61 -33.24 33.80
N LYS A 367 41.80 -33.86 32.94
CA LYS A 367 41.09 -35.10 33.26
C LYS A 367 40.79 -35.93 32.03
N VAL A 368 40.86 -37.25 32.20
CA VAL A 368 40.39 -38.24 31.23
C VAL A 368 39.31 -39.06 31.93
N LYS A 369 38.17 -39.27 31.28
CA LYS A 369 37.16 -40.24 31.72
C LYS A 369 36.96 -41.26 30.60
N ILE A 370 37.07 -42.54 30.91
CA ILE A 370 36.66 -43.59 29.98
C ILE A 370 35.13 -43.71 30.14
N ILE A 371 34.39 -43.32 29.11
CA ILE A 371 32.93 -43.29 29.13
C ILE A 371 32.32 -44.66 28.75
N SER A 372 33.09 -45.50 28.06
CA SER A 372 32.74 -46.91 27.85
C SER A 372 32.91 -47.71 29.14
N SER A 373 31.98 -48.62 29.45
CA SER A 373 32.10 -49.56 30.58
C SER A 373 32.91 -50.81 30.26
N HIS A 374 33.09 -51.12 28.98
CA HIS A 374 33.87 -52.25 28.48
C HIS A 374 34.36 -51.94 27.05
N TRP A 375 35.33 -52.73 26.57
CA TRP A 375 35.79 -52.67 25.19
C TRP A 375 34.66 -53.07 24.24
N LYS A 376 34.31 -52.19 23.31
CA LYS A 376 33.35 -52.49 22.24
C LYS A 376 34.09 -53.13 21.08
N VAL A 377 33.57 -54.22 20.53
CA VAL A 377 34.18 -54.90 19.37
C VAL A 377 33.54 -54.39 18.09
N SER A 378 34.37 -53.88 17.18
CA SER A 378 33.96 -53.57 15.81
C SER A 378 34.10 -54.81 14.95
N LYS A 379 33.10 -55.07 14.10
CA LYS A 379 33.06 -56.23 13.21
C LYS A 379 32.84 -55.79 11.77
N ASN A 380 33.30 -56.60 10.81
CA ASN A 380 33.04 -56.37 9.39
C ASN A 380 31.68 -56.95 8.96
N SER A 381 31.37 -56.86 7.67
CA SER A 381 30.13 -57.38 7.06
C SER A 381 29.93 -58.90 7.21
N PHE A 382 30.96 -59.64 7.61
CA PHE A 382 30.91 -61.09 7.85
C PHE A 382 30.83 -61.44 9.35
N ASP A 383 30.53 -60.46 10.21
CA ASP A 383 30.49 -60.60 11.68
C ASP A 383 31.85 -61.03 12.30
N LEU A 384 32.96 -60.83 11.58
CA LEU A 384 34.30 -61.10 12.08
C LEU A 384 34.85 -59.86 12.81
N PRO A 385 35.47 -60.02 14.00
CA PRO A 385 36.13 -58.91 14.70
C PRO A 385 37.22 -58.27 13.85
N VAL A 386 37.26 -56.94 13.82
CA VAL A 386 38.30 -56.16 13.12
C VAL A 386 39.12 -55.34 14.10
N SER A 387 38.45 -54.78 15.11
CA SER A 387 39.11 -54.01 16.16
C SER A 387 38.25 -54.01 17.41
N LYS A 388 38.81 -53.49 18.50
CA LYS A 388 38.03 -53.10 19.67
C LYS A 388 38.37 -51.68 20.07
N TYR A 389 37.39 -50.97 20.61
CA TYR A 389 37.55 -49.58 20.98
C TYR A 389 36.93 -49.22 22.34
N LEU A 390 37.45 -48.15 22.92
CA LEU A 390 36.90 -47.46 24.08
C LEU A 390 36.69 -45.99 23.71
N ASN A 391 35.60 -45.42 24.17
CA ASN A 391 35.37 -44.00 24.07
C ASN A 391 35.78 -43.34 25.38
N CYS A 392 36.46 -42.21 25.24
CA CYS A 392 36.94 -41.38 26.32
C CYS A 392 36.46 -39.95 26.11
N GLU A 393 36.22 -39.25 27.20
CA GLU A 393 36.15 -37.80 27.23
C GLU A 393 37.42 -37.24 27.84
N VAL A 394 37.93 -36.15 27.28
CA VAL A 394 39.16 -35.50 27.73
C VAL A 394 38.89 -34.03 27.98
N VAL A 395 39.19 -33.56 29.19
CA VAL A 395 39.23 -32.12 29.48
C VAL A 395 40.67 -31.67 29.52
N TYR A 396 40.97 -30.62 28.77
CA TYR A 396 42.29 -29.98 28.73
C TYR A 396 42.18 -28.47 28.88
N LYS A 397 43.25 -27.85 29.37
CA LYS A 397 43.39 -26.41 29.54
C LYS A 397 44.30 -25.84 28.45
N LYS A 398 43.78 -24.88 27.70
CA LYS A 398 44.53 -24.10 26.70
C LYS A 398 45.45 -23.09 27.38
N ALA A 399 46.38 -22.52 26.62
CA ALA A 399 47.32 -21.52 27.11
C ALA A 399 46.63 -20.23 27.59
N ASP A 400 45.48 -19.88 27.00
CA ASP A 400 44.61 -18.76 27.41
C ASP A 400 43.87 -19.00 28.74
N GLY A 401 44.03 -20.19 29.34
CA GLY A 401 43.40 -20.57 30.59
C GLY A 401 42.01 -21.18 30.46
N THR A 402 41.43 -21.25 29.26
CA THR A 402 40.11 -21.85 29.02
C THR A 402 40.17 -23.38 29.06
N CYS A 403 39.11 -24.01 29.57
CA CYS A 403 38.97 -25.46 29.59
C CYS A 403 38.09 -25.93 28.44
N GLN A 404 38.54 -26.96 27.73
CA GLN A 404 37.88 -27.55 26.58
C GLN A 404 37.62 -29.03 26.85
N LEU A 405 36.44 -29.51 26.48
CA LEU A 405 35.99 -30.88 26.58
C LEU A 405 35.95 -31.51 25.19
N VAL A 406 36.78 -32.51 24.96
CA VAL A 406 36.63 -33.44 23.83
C VAL A 406 35.58 -34.46 24.22
N ARG A 407 34.44 -34.45 23.51
CA ARG A 407 33.30 -35.36 23.77
C ARG A 407 33.58 -36.80 23.38
N LEU A 408 34.45 -36.98 22.39
CA LEU A 408 34.78 -38.30 21.87
C LEU A 408 36.25 -38.34 21.47
N ALA A 409 37.05 -39.02 22.28
CA ALA A 409 38.35 -39.54 21.91
C ALA A 409 38.25 -41.07 21.92
N GLN A 410 38.52 -41.71 20.80
CA GLN A 410 38.40 -43.15 20.67
C GLN A 410 39.77 -43.82 20.74
N LEU A 411 39.90 -44.78 21.64
CA LEU A 411 41.07 -45.64 21.77
C LEU A 411 40.80 -46.96 21.07
N THR A 412 41.58 -47.31 20.04
CA THR A 412 41.37 -48.51 19.22
C THR A 412 42.55 -49.47 19.33
N ARG A 413 42.26 -50.77 19.24
CA ARG A 413 43.22 -51.87 19.08
C ARG A 413 42.76 -52.81 17.99
N ASP A 414 43.64 -53.13 17.05
CA ASP A 414 43.30 -53.98 15.92
C ASP A 414 43.31 -55.46 16.31
N TYR A 415 42.47 -56.25 15.63
CA TYR A 415 42.31 -57.68 15.88
C TYR A 415 43.39 -58.48 15.14
N LEU A 416 44.09 -59.35 15.86
CA LEU A 416 45.19 -60.16 15.32
C LEU A 416 44.77 -61.61 14.99
N GLY A 417 43.52 -61.99 15.26
CA GLY A 417 43.06 -63.38 15.16
C GLY A 417 43.14 -64.17 16.47
N GLY A 418 42.43 -65.30 16.54
CA GLY A 418 42.46 -66.21 17.70
C GLY A 418 42.07 -65.58 19.04
N GLY A 419 41.21 -64.55 19.04
CA GLY A 419 40.81 -63.82 20.24
C GLY A 419 41.83 -62.78 20.75
N ARG A 420 42.93 -62.56 20.01
CA ARG A 420 44.01 -61.65 20.38
C ARG A 420 43.87 -60.30 19.66
N TYR A 421 44.35 -59.24 20.32
CA TYR A 421 44.35 -57.88 19.81
C TYR A 421 45.75 -57.27 19.97
N GLU A 422 46.08 -56.28 19.16
CA GLU A 422 47.33 -55.54 19.29
C GLU A 422 47.49 -54.90 20.67
N THR A 423 48.74 -54.84 21.12
CA THR A 423 49.12 -54.09 22.32
C THR A 423 49.12 -52.59 22.04
N THR A 424 49.51 -52.20 20.82
CA THR A 424 49.51 -50.84 20.29
C THR A 424 48.12 -50.24 20.38
N LYS A 425 48.04 -49.06 20.97
CA LYS A 425 46.81 -48.28 21.09
C LYS A 425 46.86 -47.15 20.07
N VAL A 426 45.82 -46.97 19.28
CA VAL A 426 45.62 -45.78 18.45
C VAL A 426 44.61 -44.88 19.14
N LEU A 427 44.94 -43.60 19.29
CA LEU A 427 43.99 -42.59 19.78
C LEU A 427 43.51 -41.76 18.59
N THR A 428 42.21 -41.73 18.38
CA THR A 428 41.56 -40.86 17.40
C THR A 428 40.77 -39.80 18.16
N VAL A 429 41.16 -38.54 18.03
CA VAL A 429 40.47 -37.39 18.61
C VAL A 429 39.50 -36.84 17.57
N PHE A 430 38.20 -36.83 17.88
CA PHE A 430 37.22 -36.22 16.98
C PHE A 430 37.16 -34.71 17.22
N PRO A 431 36.92 -33.89 16.17
CA PRO A 431 37.01 -32.43 16.25
C PRO A 431 35.89 -31.77 17.08
N SER A 432 34.95 -32.54 17.63
CA SER A 432 33.89 -32.01 18.49
C SER A 432 34.46 -31.64 19.87
N THR A 433 34.62 -30.34 20.10
CA THR A 433 35.04 -29.76 21.37
C THR A 433 34.01 -28.79 21.89
N ASP A 434 33.70 -28.89 23.18
CA ASP A 434 32.86 -27.94 23.90
C ASP A 434 33.73 -27.12 24.87
N THR A 435 33.38 -25.86 25.09
CA THR A 435 33.96 -25.11 26.22
C THR A 435 33.25 -25.51 27.51
N ILE A 436 34.02 -25.86 28.54
CA ILE A 436 33.51 -26.29 29.85
C ILE A 436 34.09 -25.40 30.94
N ASN A 437 33.29 -25.05 31.95
CA ASN A 437 33.84 -24.42 33.15
C ASN A 437 34.78 -25.41 33.87
N CYS A 438 36.04 -25.02 34.12
CA CYS A 438 37.05 -25.88 34.75
C CYS A 438 36.59 -26.45 36.12
N ASN A 439 35.72 -25.75 36.84
CA ASN A 439 35.16 -26.22 38.13
C ASN A 439 34.17 -27.38 37.97
N ASN A 440 33.69 -27.64 36.76
CA ASN A 440 32.76 -28.72 36.46
C ASN A 440 33.46 -30.04 36.07
N ILE A 441 34.79 -30.07 36.00
CA ILE A 441 35.58 -31.27 35.64
C ILE A 441 35.34 -32.44 36.61
N ASN A 442 35.03 -32.13 37.87
CA ASN A 442 34.81 -33.13 38.92
C ASN A 442 33.34 -33.31 39.32
N LYS A 443 32.44 -32.50 38.76
CA LYS A 443 30.99 -32.71 38.87
C LYS A 443 30.56 -33.75 37.84
#